data_AF-A0A7G2ESZ7-F1
#
_entry.id   AF-A0A7G2ESZ7-F1
#
_cell.length_a   1.000
_cell.length_b   1.000
_cell.length_c   1.000
_cell.angle_alpha   90.00
_cell.angle_beta   90.00
_cell.angle_gamma   90.00
#
_symmetry.space_group_name_H-M   'P 1'
#
loop_
_entity.id
_entity.type
_entity.pdbx_description
1 polymer ?
#
loop_
_entity_poly.entity_id
_entity_poly.type
_entity_poly.pdbx_seq_one_letter_code
_entity_poly.pdbx_strand_id
1 'polypeptide(L)'
;MPVRSISLPSRIHHPSAKFQAALSQIHLFQNSSDSQSLHASLLNLSELYHSLHQLNHSLPTAQAEHSLDVSATLLDSCDAARNLVLTLREHLLNLQSALRRKDKSMEVQIKEYFSFRKKIKKETNKLLLGLKKKLDDSETTELSVSIFRSLFMFLSTTSTMKTKTCSLKFVSRLISGGHRSSSSIMSELQNLDAVLRSDGDNSKEIKKMLERLEERTEELETALDSLFKSLVQYRVYLLNILTTHS
;
A
#
# COMPACT_ATOMS: atom_id res chain seq x y z
N MET A 1 -13.53 45.78 -45.11
CA MET A 1 -12.61 44.70 -44.72
C MET A 1 -13.12 44.10 -43.42
N PRO A 2 -13.63 42.86 -43.39
CA PRO A 2 -14.07 42.27 -42.14
C PRO A 2 -12.85 41.79 -41.35
N VAL A 3 -12.75 42.27 -40.11
CA VAL A 3 -11.77 41.83 -39.12
C VAL A 3 -12.12 40.39 -38.74
N ARG A 4 -11.22 39.46 -39.03
CA ARG A 4 -11.34 38.06 -38.58
C ARG A 4 -10.99 38.00 -37.09
N SER A 5 -11.99 37.73 -36.26
CA SER A 5 -11.80 37.40 -34.85
C SER A 5 -10.99 36.11 -34.74
N ILE A 6 -9.75 36.22 -34.26
CA ILE A 6 -8.96 35.07 -33.84
C ILE A 6 -9.37 34.69 -32.42
N SER A 7 -10.24 33.69 -32.30
CA SER A 7 -10.46 33.03 -31.02
C SER A 7 -9.17 32.29 -30.63
N LEU A 8 -8.44 32.84 -29.67
CA LEU A 8 -7.43 32.07 -28.94
C LEU A 8 -8.14 30.91 -28.25
N PRO A 9 -7.69 29.66 -28.40
CA PRO A 9 -8.21 28.59 -27.56
C PRO A 9 -7.72 28.87 -26.13
N SER A 10 -8.62 29.34 -25.28
CA SER A 10 -8.49 29.35 -23.83
C SER A 10 -8.45 27.91 -23.32
N ARG A 11 -7.37 27.18 -23.58
CA ARG A 11 -7.17 25.83 -23.04
C ARG A 11 -6.36 25.92 -21.75
N ILE A 12 -6.97 26.54 -20.74
CA ILE A 12 -6.66 26.21 -19.35
C ILE A 12 -7.46 24.92 -19.12
N HIS A 13 -6.86 23.72 -19.25
CA HIS A 13 -7.60 22.53 -18.84
C HIS A 13 -7.78 22.61 -17.33
N HIS A 14 -9.02 22.54 -16.89
CA HIS A 14 -9.32 22.06 -15.55
C HIS A 14 -8.70 20.67 -15.35
N PRO A 15 -8.28 20.31 -14.13
CA PRO A 15 -7.91 18.94 -13.82
C PRO A 15 -8.99 18.00 -14.34
N SER A 16 -8.60 16.89 -14.98
CA SER A 16 -9.58 15.96 -15.55
C SER A 16 -10.59 15.56 -14.46
N ALA A 17 -11.85 15.34 -14.82
CA ALA A 17 -12.87 14.94 -13.83
C ALA A 17 -12.42 13.70 -13.01
N LYS A 18 -11.62 12.83 -13.64
CA LYS A 18 -10.99 11.66 -13.02
C LYS A 18 -9.93 12.04 -11.98
N PHE A 19 -9.07 13.01 -12.28
CA PHE A 19 -8.09 13.54 -11.31
C PHE A 19 -8.78 14.09 -10.06
N GLN A 20 -9.78 14.95 -10.24
CA GLN A 20 -10.50 15.55 -9.10
C GLN A 20 -11.26 14.49 -8.29
N ALA A 21 -11.86 13.51 -8.96
CA ALA A 21 -12.54 12.41 -8.30
C ALA A 21 -11.55 11.59 -7.45
N ALA A 22 -10.43 11.16 -8.04
CA ALA A 22 -9.41 10.38 -7.34
C ALA A 22 -8.84 11.13 -6.12
N LEU A 23 -8.54 12.43 -6.27
CA LEU A 23 -8.05 13.29 -5.20
C LEU A 23 -9.07 13.39 -4.04
N SER A 24 -10.35 13.61 -4.36
CA SER A 24 -11.41 13.68 -3.34
C SER A 24 -11.58 12.37 -2.57
N GLN A 25 -11.43 11.23 -3.25
CA GLN A 25 -11.53 9.90 -2.64
C GLN A 25 -10.33 9.63 -1.73
N ILE A 26 -9.10 10.01 -2.13
CA ILE A 26 -7.93 9.87 -1.26
C ILE A 26 -8.11 10.65 0.05
N HIS A 27 -8.63 11.88 -0.01
CA HIS A 27 -8.91 12.67 1.20
C HIS A 27 -9.98 12.04 2.08
N LEU A 28 -11.01 11.41 1.49
CA LEU A 28 -12.01 10.68 2.25
C LEU A 28 -11.38 9.50 3.03
N PHE A 29 -10.40 8.83 2.43
CA PHE A 29 -9.74 7.67 3.01
C PHE A 29 -8.56 7.99 3.95
N GLN A 30 -8.01 9.20 3.92
CA GLN A 30 -6.87 9.61 4.77
C GLN A 30 -7.10 9.40 6.28
N ASN A 31 -8.36 9.49 6.74
CA ASN A 31 -8.71 9.32 8.14
C ASN A 31 -9.09 7.87 8.51
N SER A 32 -9.12 6.96 7.53
CA SER A 32 -9.54 5.58 7.73
C SER A 32 -8.31 4.67 7.88
N SER A 33 -8.23 3.95 9.02
CA SER A 33 -7.17 2.97 9.30
C SER A 33 -7.48 1.55 8.79
N ASP A 34 -8.49 1.40 7.92
CA ASP A 34 -8.87 0.10 7.35
C ASP A 34 -8.01 -0.27 6.13
N SER A 35 -7.75 -1.55 5.98
CA SER A 35 -7.19 -2.16 4.78
C SER A 35 -7.96 -1.87 3.49
N GLN A 36 -9.30 -1.89 3.54
CA GLN A 36 -10.11 -1.58 2.35
C GLN A 36 -9.92 -0.13 1.90
N SER A 37 -9.77 0.80 2.85
CA SER A 37 -9.40 2.18 2.53
C SER A 37 -7.98 2.29 1.98
N LEU A 38 -7.04 1.45 2.42
CA LEU A 38 -5.67 1.45 1.88
C LEU A 38 -5.63 0.95 0.43
N HIS A 39 -6.30 -0.17 0.14
CA HIS A 39 -6.45 -0.69 -1.22
C HIS A 39 -7.12 0.34 -2.14
N ALA A 40 -8.24 0.93 -1.71
CA ALA A 40 -8.91 1.99 -2.45
C ALA A 40 -8.00 3.22 -2.64
N SER A 41 -7.22 3.61 -1.62
CA SER A 41 -6.28 4.73 -1.72
C SER A 41 -5.19 4.48 -2.75
N LEU A 42 -4.66 3.26 -2.83
CA LEU A 42 -3.65 2.88 -3.84
C LEU A 42 -4.23 2.89 -5.25
N LEU A 43 -5.45 2.41 -5.45
CA LEU A 43 -6.13 2.48 -6.75
C LEU A 43 -6.41 3.92 -7.18
N ASN A 44 -6.91 4.76 -6.24
CA ASN A 44 -7.12 6.18 -6.54
C ASN A 44 -5.80 6.89 -6.83
N LEU A 45 -4.71 6.53 -6.14
CA LEU A 45 -3.40 7.08 -6.41
C LEU A 45 -2.90 6.68 -7.80
N SER A 46 -3.14 5.43 -8.21
CA SER A 46 -2.86 4.97 -9.57
C SER A 46 -3.60 5.80 -10.60
N GLU A 47 -4.92 6.00 -10.41
CA GLU A 47 -5.75 6.82 -11.31
C GLU A 47 -5.30 8.29 -11.35
N LEU A 48 -4.85 8.83 -10.22
CA LEU A 48 -4.33 10.18 -10.11
C LEU A 48 -3.07 10.34 -10.99
N TYR A 49 -2.08 9.43 -10.86
CA TYR A 49 -0.88 9.47 -11.69
C TYR A 49 -1.16 9.17 -13.17
N HIS A 50 -2.09 8.27 -13.45
CA HIS A 50 -2.54 8.00 -14.81
C HIS A 50 -3.19 9.25 -15.44
N SER A 51 -3.99 9.99 -14.67
CA SER A 51 -4.59 11.24 -15.11
C SER A 51 -3.55 12.35 -15.31
N LEU A 52 -2.52 12.41 -14.45
CA LEU A 52 -1.41 13.36 -14.61
C LEU A 52 -0.64 13.13 -15.91
N HIS A 53 -0.40 11.88 -16.28
CA HIS A 53 0.21 11.53 -17.56
C HIS A 53 -0.62 12.01 -18.77
N GLN A 54 -1.95 12.06 -18.67
CA GLN A 54 -2.84 12.50 -19.75
C GLN A 54 -3.03 14.02 -19.84
N LEU A 55 -2.54 14.79 -18.86
CA LEU A 55 -2.61 16.25 -18.92
C LEU A 55 -1.68 16.73 -20.03
N ASN A 56 -2.25 17.28 -21.09
CA ASN A 56 -1.53 17.70 -22.30
C ASN A 56 -0.86 19.09 -22.13
N HIS A 57 -0.32 19.38 -20.94
CA HIS A 57 0.27 20.67 -20.58
C HIS A 57 1.78 20.56 -20.40
N SER A 58 2.55 21.41 -21.09
CA SER A 58 3.99 21.50 -20.88
C SER A 58 4.28 21.95 -19.44
N LEU A 59 4.89 21.06 -18.66
CA LEU A 59 5.45 21.40 -17.35
C LEU A 59 6.78 22.16 -17.58
N PRO A 60 7.08 23.22 -16.81
CA PRO A 60 8.40 23.87 -16.90
C PRO A 60 9.53 22.85 -16.70
N THR A 61 10.63 22.95 -17.45
CA THR A 61 11.74 21.97 -17.44
C THR A 61 12.26 21.69 -16.03
N ALA A 62 12.51 22.73 -15.23
CA ALA A 62 12.98 22.57 -13.85
C ALA A 62 11.98 21.81 -12.96
N GLN A 63 10.67 22.01 -13.18
CA GLN A 63 9.64 21.29 -12.44
C GLN A 63 9.53 19.84 -12.92
N ALA A 64 9.70 19.58 -14.22
CA ALA A 64 9.73 18.23 -14.77
C ALA A 64 10.95 17.42 -14.30
N GLU A 65 12.13 18.03 -14.20
CA GLU A 65 13.32 17.40 -13.60
C GLU A 65 13.08 17.03 -12.13
N HIS A 66 12.52 17.96 -11.35
CA HIS A 66 12.18 17.69 -9.95
C HIS A 66 11.15 16.57 -9.81
N SER A 67 10.06 16.63 -10.58
CA SER A 67 9.04 15.57 -10.59
C SER A 67 9.61 14.22 -11.04
N LEU A 68 10.66 14.21 -11.86
CA LEU A 68 11.35 13.00 -12.28
C LEU A 68 12.09 12.35 -11.09
N ASP A 69 12.77 13.13 -10.27
CA ASP A 69 13.44 12.65 -9.06
C ASP A 69 12.43 12.15 -8.00
N VAL A 70 11.32 12.86 -7.85
CA VAL A 70 10.18 12.44 -7.01
C VAL A 70 9.64 11.09 -7.49
N SER A 71 9.35 10.96 -8.79
CA SER A 71 8.82 9.71 -9.36
C SER A 71 9.75 8.52 -9.16
N ALA A 72 11.08 8.72 -9.20
CA ALA A 72 12.04 7.66 -8.90
C ALA A 72 11.90 7.17 -7.46
N THR A 73 11.84 8.10 -6.51
CA THR A 73 11.68 7.76 -5.08
C THR A 73 10.35 7.04 -4.80
N LEU A 74 9.28 7.43 -5.48
CA LEU A 74 7.97 6.76 -5.37
C LEU A 74 7.99 5.36 -6.01
N LEU A 75 8.67 5.19 -7.15
CA LEU A 75 8.86 3.88 -7.78
C LEU A 75 9.67 2.94 -6.89
N ASP A 76 10.77 3.41 -6.30
CA ASP A 76 11.58 2.62 -5.35
C ASP A 76 10.74 2.19 -4.15
N SER A 77 9.90 3.10 -3.63
CA SER A 77 8.98 2.81 -2.52
C SER A 77 7.91 1.80 -2.92
N CYS A 78 7.34 1.95 -4.12
CA CYS A 78 6.35 1.04 -4.67
C CYS A 78 6.92 -0.36 -4.89
N ASP A 79 8.11 -0.46 -5.46
CA ASP A 79 8.81 -1.73 -5.67
C ASP A 79 9.13 -2.43 -4.35
N ALA A 80 9.65 -1.68 -3.37
CA ALA A 80 9.88 -2.22 -2.03
C ALA A 80 8.57 -2.74 -1.40
N ALA A 81 7.46 -2.00 -1.53
CA ALA A 81 6.16 -2.44 -1.04
C ALA A 81 5.67 -3.72 -1.74
N ARG A 82 5.78 -3.81 -3.07
CA ARG A 82 5.41 -4.99 -3.86
C ARG A 82 6.18 -6.22 -3.39
N ASN A 83 7.50 -6.11 -3.29
CA ASN A 83 8.35 -7.19 -2.80
C ASN A 83 7.95 -7.66 -1.39
N LEU A 84 7.66 -6.73 -0.47
CA LEU A 84 7.24 -7.06 0.88
C LEU A 84 5.87 -7.75 0.94
N VAL A 85 4.90 -7.29 0.14
CA VAL A 85 3.56 -7.90 0.05
C VAL A 85 3.64 -9.29 -0.57
N LEU A 86 4.43 -9.46 -1.63
CA LEU A 86 4.70 -10.74 -2.27
C LEU A 86 5.28 -11.75 -1.28
N THR A 87 6.34 -11.38 -0.57
CA THR A 87 6.95 -12.30 0.43
C THR A 87 6.00 -12.60 1.59
N LEU A 88 5.16 -11.63 2.02
CA LEU A 88 4.13 -11.91 3.01
C LEU A 88 3.15 -12.98 2.50
N ARG A 89 2.67 -12.84 1.27
CA ARG A 89 1.78 -13.81 0.64
C ARG A 89 2.41 -15.20 0.57
N GLU A 90 3.67 -15.30 0.16
CA GLU A 90 4.41 -16.58 0.12
C GLU A 90 4.42 -17.28 1.49
N HIS A 91 4.68 -16.54 2.57
CA HIS A 91 4.62 -17.12 3.91
C HIS A 91 3.22 -17.55 4.32
N LEU A 92 2.17 -16.82 3.95
CA LEU A 92 0.77 -17.22 4.20
C LEU A 92 0.45 -18.53 3.46
N LEU A 93 0.82 -18.64 2.19
CA LEU A 93 0.63 -19.83 1.36
C LEU A 93 1.40 -21.04 1.91
N ASN A 94 2.64 -20.83 2.37
CA ASN A 94 3.42 -21.92 2.95
C ASN A 94 2.81 -22.43 4.25
N LEU A 95 2.28 -21.54 5.10
CA LEU A 95 1.52 -21.91 6.30
C LEU A 95 0.27 -22.71 5.93
N GLN A 96 -0.51 -22.27 4.93
CA GLN A 96 -1.69 -23.01 4.47
C GLN A 96 -1.32 -24.40 3.94
N SER A 97 -0.25 -24.49 3.16
CA SER A 97 0.25 -25.74 2.58
C SER A 97 0.67 -26.73 3.67
N ALA A 98 1.45 -26.27 4.66
CA ALA A 98 1.83 -27.08 5.81
C ALA A 98 0.61 -27.52 6.64
N LEU A 99 -0.38 -26.65 6.82
CA LEU A 99 -1.62 -26.95 7.56
C LEU A 99 -2.40 -28.08 6.88
N ARG A 100 -2.45 -28.06 5.55
CA ARG A 100 -3.10 -29.10 4.74
C ARG A 100 -2.36 -30.43 4.82
N ARG A 101 -1.02 -30.42 4.83
CA ARG A 101 -0.20 -31.64 4.93
C ARG A 101 -0.21 -32.28 6.32
N LYS A 102 -0.51 -31.50 7.38
CA LYS A 102 -0.51 -31.95 8.79
C LYS A 102 0.80 -32.64 9.22
N ASP A 103 1.92 -32.21 8.64
CA ASP A 103 3.23 -32.80 8.90
C ASP A 103 4.10 -31.89 9.78
N LYS A 104 5.30 -32.36 10.13
CA LYS A 104 6.26 -31.62 10.96
C LYS A 104 6.75 -30.31 10.32
N SER A 105 6.43 -30.03 9.04
CA SER A 105 6.82 -28.77 8.38
C SER A 105 6.09 -27.55 8.94
N MET A 106 4.95 -27.73 9.63
CA MET A 106 4.21 -26.61 10.22
C MET A 106 5.07 -25.80 11.20
N GLU A 107 5.80 -26.46 12.09
CA GLU A 107 6.66 -25.77 13.06
C GLU A 107 7.75 -24.95 12.37
N VAL A 108 8.32 -25.48 11.28
CA VAL A 108 9.31 -24.80 10.45
C VAL A 108 8.69 -23.56 9.79
N GLN A 109 7.52 -23.70 9.17
CA GLN A 109 6.83 -22.60 8.50
C GLN A 109 6.40 -21.48 9.46
N ILE A 110 5.96 -21.82 10.68
CA ILE A 110 5.67 -20.84 11.73
C ILE A 110 6.93 -20.05 12.12
N LYS A 111 8.07 -20.73 12.28
CA LYS A 111 9.36 -20.08 12.59
C LYS A 111 9.81 -19.14 11.46
N GLU A 112 9.71 -19.58 10.21
CA GLU A 112 10.05 -18.79 9.02
C GLU A 112 9.17 -17.54 8.91
N TYR A 113 7.85 -17.70 9.05
CA TYR A 113 6.89 -16.59 9.07
C TYR A 113 7.23 -15.55 10.16
N PHE A 114 7.50 -15.98 11.41
CA PHE A 114 7.86 -15.04 12.47
C PHE A 114 9.23 -14.36 12.25
N SER A 115 10.19 -15.06 11.66
CA SER A 115 11.46 -14.47 11.25
C SER A 115 11.25 -13.37 10.20
N PHE A 116 10.44 -13.67 9.18
CA PHE A 116 10.04 -12.70 8.18
C PHE A 116 9.29 -11.52 8.77
N ARG A 117 8.31 -11.74 9.66
CA ARG A 117 7.58 -10.65 10.33
C ARG A 117 8.53 -9.71 11.09
N LYS A 118 9.61 -10.22 11.71
CA LYS A 118 10.65 -9.36 12.31
C LYS A 118 11.47 -8.60 11.26
N LYS A 119 11.76 -9.22 10.11
CA LYS A 119 12.50 -8.61 9.00
C LYS A 119 11.71 -7.48 8.35
N ILE A 120 10.46 -7.72 7.96
CA ILE A 120 9.60 -6.71 7.32
C ILE A 120 9.51 -5.46 8.17
N LYS A 121 9.29 -5.59 9.49
CA LYS A 121 9.29 -4.45 10.43
C LYS A 121 10.57 -3.61 10.41
N LYS A 122 11.74 -4.24 10.28
CA LYS A 122 13.01 -3.51 10.20
C LYS A 122 13.12 -2.76 8.87
N GLU A 123 12.79 -3.44 7.77
CA GLU A 123 12.84 -2.86 6.43
C GLU A 123 11.86 -1.69 6.27
N THR A 124 10.61 -1.85 6.69
CA THR A 124 9.61 -0.77 6.62
C THR A 124 9.96 0.41 7.50
N ASN A 125 10.55 0.21 8.68
CA ASN A 125 11.06 1.34 9.49
C ASN A 125 12.16 2.11 8.74
N LYS A 126 13.05 1.42 8.02
CA LYS A 126 14.07 2.05 7.19
C LYS A 126 13.45 2.86 6.04
N LEU A 127 12.44 2.30 5.36
CA LEU A 127 11.71 2.96 4.28
C LEU A 127 10.95 4.21 4.78
N LEU A 128 10.30 4.12 5.94
CA LEU A 128 9.60 5.25 6.59
C LEU A 128 10.55 6.42 6.89
N LEU A 129 11.78 6.13 7.34
CA LEU A 129 12.80 7.15 7.59
C LEU A 129 13.28 7.79 6.28
N GLY A 130 13.42 7.00 5.20
CA GLY A 130 13.82 7.48 3.87
C GLY A 130 12.80 8.42 3.23
N LEU A 131 11.50 8.12 3.39
CA LEU A 131 10.38 8.89 2.83
C LEU A 131 10.23 10.32 3.40
N LYS A 132 10.85 10.66 4.54
CA LYS A 132 10.66 11.95 5.21
C LYS A 132 11.56 13.07 4.71
N LYS A 133 12.64 12.75 4.00
CA LYS A 133 13.77 13.68 3.84
C LYS A 133 13.95 14.27 2.43
N LYS A 134 13.09 13.93 1.46
CA LYS A 134 13.52 13.94 0.05
C LYS A 134 12.50 14.38 -1.02
N LEU A 135 11.32 14.89 -0.66
CA LEU A 135 10.20 15.08 -1.60
C LEU A 135 9.61 16.51 -1.49
N ASP A 136 9.08 17.05 -2.59
CA ASP A 136 8.45 18.39 -2.64
C ASP A 136 7.09 18.45 -1.94
N ASP A 137 6.66 19.67 -1.64
CA ASP A 137 5.33 19.99 -1.08
C ASP A 137 4.23 20.03 -2.15
N SER A 138 4.33 19.20 -3.21
CA SER A 138 3.18 19.00 -4.09
C SER A 138 2.13 18.18 -3.36
N GLU A 139 0.86 18.59 -3.44
CA GLU A 139 -0.27 17.84 -2.88
C GLU A 139 -0.25 16.36 -3.33
N THR A 140 0.05 16.10 -4.61
CA THR A 140 0.12 14.73 -5.15
C THR A 140 1.25 13.90 -4.53
N THR A 141 2.39 14.54 -4.26
CA THR A 141 3.54 13.93 -3.59
C THR A 141 3.21 13.66 -2.12
N GLU A 142 2.59 14.62 -1.42
CA GLU A 142 2.19 14.47 -0.02
C GLU A 142 1.19 13.31 0.16
N LEU A 143 0.19 13.24 -0.72
CA LEU A 143 -0.78 12.13 -0.75
C LEU A 143 -0.07 10.79 -0.96
N SER A 144 0.82 10.70 -1.95
CA SER A 144 1.59 9.49 -2.23
C SER A 144 2.40 9.03 -1.04
N VAL A 145 3.12 9.96 -0.43
CA VAL A 145 3.97 9.70 0.74
C VAL A 145 3.12 9.26 1.93
N SER A 146 1.97 9.88 2.16
CA SER A 146 1.04 9.49 3.23
C SER A 146 0.50 8.06 3.03
N ILE A 147 0.15 7.70 1.80
CA ILE A 147 -0.32 6.35 1.45
C ILE A 147 0.81 5.32 1.65
N PHE A 148 2.02 5.59 1.14
CA PHE A 148 3.17 4.69 1.35
C PHE A 148 3.53 4.55 2.84
N ARG A 149 3.46 5.63 3.62
CA ARG A 149 3.68 5.56 5.08
C ARG A 149 2.63 4.68 5.75
N SER A 150 1.36 4.86 5.40
CA SER A 150 0.27 4.04 5.93
C SER A 150 0.47 2.57 5.58
N LEU A 151 0.85 2.26 4.34
CA LEU A 151 1.18 0.92 3.88
C LEU A 151 2.38 0.31 4.62
N PHE A 152 3.47 1.06 4.79
CA PHE A 152 4.63 0.57 5.51
C PHE A 152 4.36 0.39 7.00
N MET A 153 3.60 1.28 7.64
CA MET A 153 3.15 1.11 9.02
C MET A 153 2.29 -0.14 9.17
N PHE A 154 1.38 -0.35 8.21
CA PHE A 154 0.55 -1.53 8.12
C PHE A 154 1.38 -2.83 8.05
N LEU A 155 2.36 -2.89 7.13
CA LEU A 155 3.27 -4.04 6.98
C LEU A 155 4.23 -4.21 8.18
N SER A 156 4.58 -3.12 8.86
CA SER A 156 5.45 -3.11 10.04
C SER A 156 4.81 -3.72 11.28
N THR A 157 3.49 -3.89 11.28
CA THR A 157 2.78 -4.33 12.46
C THR A 157 3.20 -5.77 12.77
N THR A 158 3.94 -5.93 13.86
CA THR A 158 4.27 -7.23 14.45
C THR A 158 3.78 -7.17 15.87
N SER A 159 3.04 -8.17 16.33
CA SER A 159 2.69 -8.26 17.74
C SER A 159 3.97 -8.31 18.59
N THR A 160 4.29 -7.20 19.27
CA THR A 160 5.43 -7.07 20.20
C THR A 160 5.07 -7.70 21.53
N MET A 161 4.83 -9.00 21.56
CA MET A 161 4.82 -9.72 22.83
C MET A 161 6.23 -10.24 23.05
N LYS A 162 6.99 -9.55 23.91
CA LYS A 162 8.22 -10.09 24.47
C LYS A 162 7.84 -11.38 25.20
N THR A 163 8.49 -12.47 24.83
CA THR A 163 8.46 -13.75 25.54
C THR A 163 8.95 -13.52 26.96
N LYS A 164 8.02 -13.39 27.91
CA LYS A 164 8.12 -13.76 29.33
C LYS A 164 6.76 -13.48 29.95
N THR A 165 6.03 -14.56 30.22
CA THR A 165 4.79 -14.61 31.01
C THR A 165 3.71 -13.57 30.65
N CYS A 166 2.81 -13.94 29.74
CA CYS A 166 1.49 -13.32 29.72
C CYS A 166 0.45 -14.43 29.74
N SER A 167 -0.02 -14.76 30.94
CA SER A 167 -1.31 -15.39 31.15
C SER A 167 -2.38 -14.52 30.47
N LEU A 168 -2.75 -14.91 29.25
CA LEU A 168 -3.72 -14.21 28.40
C LEU A 168 -5.09 -14.17 29.09
N LYS A 169 -5.37 -13.07 29.78
CA LYS A 169 -6.75 -12.61 30.06
C LYS A 169 -7.36 -12.00 28.79
N PHE A 170 -7.55 -12.82 27.75
CA PHE A 170 -8.28 -12.44 26.53
C PHE A 170 -9.51 -13.32 26.29
N VAL A 171 -10.21 -13.69 27.36
CA VAL A 171 -11.54 -14.35 27.24
C VAL A 171 -12.71 -13.36 27.35
N SER A 172 -12.52 -12.09 27.69
CA SER A 172 -13.66 -11.18 27.89
C SER A 172 -14.17 -10.44 26.64
N ARG A 173 -13.93 -10.93 25.41
CA ARG A 173 -14.48 -10.25 24.21
C ARG A 173 -15.05 -11.15 23.09
N LEU A 174 -15.43 -12.39 23.42
CA LEU A 174 -16.19 -13.24 22.49
C LEU A 174 -17.67 -13.41 22.84
N ILE A 175 -18.18 -12.69 23.84
CA ILE A 175 -19.61 -12.72 24.19
C ILE A 175 -20.10 -11.30 24.48
N SER A 176 -20.18 -10.49 23.44
CA SER A 176 -21.08 -9.34 23.40
C SER A 176 -21.40 -9.08 21.95
N GLY A 177 -22.59 -9.53 21.53
CA GLY A 177 -23.18 -9.09 20.28
C GLY A 177 -23.27 -7.57 20.29
N GLY A 178 -22.65 -6.94 19.30
CA GLY A 178 -22.67 -5.50 19.18
C GLY A 178 -21.45 -4.95 18.46
N HIS A 179 -21.69 -4.47 17.24
CA HIS A 179 -21.01 -3.31 16.66
C HIS A 179 -19.64 -3.53 15.99
N ARG A 180 -19.71 -3.65 14.65
CA ARG A 180 -18.71 -3.24 13.64
C ARG A 180 -17.25 -3.20 14.12
N SER A 181 -16.57 -4.35 14.13
CA SER A 181 -15.11 -4.33 14.05
C SER A 181 -14.73 -4.19 12.59
N SER A 182 -14.23 -3.01 12.20
CA SER A 182 -13.51 -2.84 10.94
C SER A 182 -12.38 -3.88 10.91
N SER A 183 -12.56 -4.94 10.11
CA SER A 183 -11.61 -6.04 9.95
C SER A 183 -10.47 -5.57 9.06
N SER A 184 -9.65 -4.65 9.59
CA SER A 184 -8.42 -4.24 8.94
C SER A 184 -7.47 -5.44 8.90
N ILE A 185 -6.83 -5.71 7.76
CA ILE A 185 -5.84 -6.80 7.62
C ILE A 185 -4.77 -6.75 8.74
N MET A 186 -4.46 -5.57 9.29
CA MET A 186 -3.55 -5.42 10.44
C MET A 186 -4.05 -6.19 11.66
N SER A 187 -5.34 -6.12 11.98
CA SER A 187 -5.90 -6.86 13.11
C SER A 187 -5.93 -8.36 12.81
N GLU A 188 -6.17 -8.75 11.55
CA GLU A 188 -6.12 -10.14 11.11
C GLU A 188 -4.70 -10.75 11.22
N LEU A 189 -3.66 -10.01 10.81
CA LEU A 189 -2.26 -10.41 10.98
C LEU A 189 -1.86 -10.53 12.45
N GLN A 190 -2.35 -9.64 13.31
CA GLN A 190 -2.11 -9.72 14.77
C GLN A 190 -2.84 -10.91 15.40
N ASN A 191 -4.06 -11.20 14.95
CA ASN A 191 -4.83 -12.35 15.40
C ASN A 191 -4.14 -13.65 14.97
N LEU A 192 -3.70 -13.74 13.71
CA LEU A 192 -2.93 -14.88 13.22
C LEU A 192 -1.64 -15.07 14.05
N ASP A 193 -0.90 -14.00 14.35
CA ASP A 193 0.29 -14.05 15.20
C ASP A 193 -0.01 -14.61 16.61
N ALA A 194 -1.18 -14.28 17.17
CA ALA A 194 -1.59 -14.77 18.48
C ALA A 194 -1.96 -16.26 18.44
N VAL A 195 -2.77 -16.65 17.45
CA VAL A 195 -3.22 -18.03 17.29
C VAL A 195 -2.05 -18.96 16.97
N LEU A 196 -1.11 -18.57 16.10
CA LEU A 196 0.09 -19.36 15.78
C LEU A 196 1.05 -19.56 16.96
N ARG A 197 0.92 -18.75 18.03
CA ARG A 197 1.72 -18.90 19.27
C ARG A 197 1.03 -19.73 20.34
N SER A 198 -0.24 -20.10 20.14
CA SER A 198 -1.00 -20.88 21.11
C SER A 198 -0.76 -22.39 20.90
N ASP A 199 -0.72 -23.15 21.99
CA ASP A 199 -0.58 -24.62 21.97
C ASP A 199 -1.92 -25.36 21.70
N GLY A 200 -2.97 -24.65 21.28
CA GLY A 200 -4.30 -25.22 21.06
C GLY A 200 -4.53 -25.77 19.64
N ASP A 201 -5.46 -26.72 19.49
CA ASP A 201 -5.96 -27.17 18.18
C ASP A 201 -6.86 -26.09 17.55
N ASN A 202 -6.22 -25.08 16.96
CA ASN A 202 -6.87 -23.95 16.30
C ASN A 202 -6.82 -24.08 14.77
N SER A 203 -6.63 -25.29 14.23
CA SER A 203 -6.39 -25.52 12.80
C SER A 203 -7.49 -24.92 11.90
N LYS A 204 -8.77 -25.08 12.28
CA LYS A 204 -9.91 -24.51 11.53
C LYS A 204 -9.91 -22.98 11.54
N GLU A 205 -9.52 -22.36 12.66
CA GLU A 205 -9.45 -20.90 12.78
C GLU A 205 -8.28 -20.34 12.00
N ILE A 206 -7.09 -20.94 12.14
CA ILE A 206 -5.88 -20.59 11.38
C ILE A 206 -6.16 -20.66 9.88
N LYS A 207 -6.81 -21.73 9.41
CA LYS A 207 -7.16 -21.89 7.99
C LYS A 207 -7.99 -20.71 7.48
N LYS A 208 -9.10 -20.38 8.18
CA LYS A 208 -9.98 -19.27 7.78
C LYS A 208 -9.27 -17.92 7.81
N MET A 209 -8.38 -17.69 8.78
CA MET A 209 -7.60 -16.45 8.84
C MET A 209 -6.61 -16.37 7.68
N LEU A 210 -5.92 -17.47 7.36
CA LEU A 210 -4.97 -17.50 6.25
C LEU A 210 -5.66 -17.28 4.90
N GLU A 211 -6.84 -17.85 4.66
CA GLU A 211 -7.62 -17.66 3.43
C GLU A 211 -8.01 -16.19 3.25
N ARG A 212 -8.54 -15.54 4.30
CA ARG A 212 -8.88 -14.11 4.24
C ARG A 212 -7.66 -13.22 4.04
N LEU A 213 -6.57 -13.50 4.75
CA LEU A 213 -5.34 -12.73 4.63
C LEU A 213 -4.74 -12.85 3.23
N GLU A 214 -4.78 -14.04 2.64
CA GLU A 214 -4.30 -14.27 1.27
C GLU A 214 -5.08 -13.42 0.25
N GLU A 215 -6.42 -13.52 0.24
CA GLU A 215 -7.29 -12.74 -0.66
C GLU A 215 -7.00 -11.24 -0.53
N ARG A 216 -6.87 -10.76 0.69
CA ARG A 216 -6.59 -9.34 0.94
C ARG A 216 -5.19 -8.91 0.55
N THR A 217 -4.19 -9.79 0.67
CA THR A 217 -2.84 -9.50 0.16
C THR A 217 -2.78 -9.52 -1.36
N GLU A 218 -3.61 -10.32 -2.04
CA GLU A 218 -3.75 -10.34 -3.50
C GLU A 218 -4.32 -9.02 -4.04
N GLU A 219 -5.38 -8.52 -3.41
CA GLU A 219 -5.96 -7.21 -3.73
C GLU A 219 -4.88 -6.11 -3.62
N LEU A 220 -4.11 -6.13 -2.53
CA LEU A 220 -3.05 -5.16 -2.29
C LEU A 220 -1.93 -5.24 -3.33
N GLU A 221 -1.50 -6.45 -3.68
CA GLU A 221 -0.52 -6.71 -4.74
C GLU A 221 -1.01 -6.14 -6.08
N THR A 222 -2.26 -6.41 -6.44
CA THR A 222 -2.89 -5.92 -7.68
C THR A 222 -2.96 -4.39 -7.73
N ALA A 223 -3.33 -3.75 -6.61
CA ALA A 223 -3.37 -2.29 -6.53
C ALA A 223 -1.98 -1.66 -6.64
N LEU A 224 -0.96 -2.27 -6.03
CA LEU A 224 0.43 -1.82 -6.16
C LEU A 224 0.98 -2.00 -7.58
N ASP A 225 0.63 -3.09 -8.25
CA ASP A 225 0.97 -3.31 -9.66
C ASP A 225 0.36 -2.24 -10.57
N SER A 226 -0.90 -1.87 -10.32
CA SER A 226 -1.56 -0.77 -11.02
C SER A 226 -0.82 0.55 -10.79
N LEU A 227 -0.54 0.89 -9.53
CA LEU A 227 0.18 2.12 -9.17
C LEU A 227 1.58 2.18 -9.80
N PHE A 228 2.32 1.08 -9.77
CA PHE A 228 3.65 0.99 -10.37
C PHE A 228 3.60 1.30 -11.87
N LYS A 229 2.65 0.71 -12.61
CA LYS A 229 2.46 0.98 -14.04
C LYS A 229 2.15 2.45 -14.31
N SER A 230 1.26 3.05 -13.52
CA SER A 230 0.89 4.47 -13.65
C SER A 230 2.07 5.40 -13.35
N LEU A 231 2.88 5.09 -12.34
CA LEU A 231 4.11 5.84 -12.03
C LEU A 231 5.15 5.73 -13.15
N VAL A 232 5.31 4.55 -13.76
CA VAL A 232 6.20 4.37 -14.93
C VAL A 232 5.71 5.22 -16.11
N GLN A 233 4.40 5.21 -16.41
CA GLN A 233 3.82 6.04 -17.47
C GLN A 233 4.04 7.53 -17.21
N TYR A 234 3.80 7.98 -15.97
CA TYR A 234 4.06 9.36 -15.57
C TYR A 234 5.53 9.74 -15.74
N ARG A 235 6.46 8.87 -15.34
CA ARG A 235 7.91 9.08 -15.55
C ARG A 235 8.27 9.20 -17.03
N VAL A 236 7.73 8.33 -17.89
CA VAL A 236 7.95 8.41 -19.35
C VAL A 236 7.44 9.73 -19.91
N TYR A 237 6.30 10.22 -19.45
CA TYR A 237 5.78 11.53 -19.83
C TYR A 237 6.71 12.68 -19.42
N LEU A 238 7.23 12.66 -18.19
CA LEU A 238 8.20 13.66 -17.74
C LEU A 238 9.48 13.64 -18.60
N LEU A 239 10.02 12.45 -18.89
CA LEU A 239 11.17 12.31 -19.78
C LEU A 239 10.89 12.88 -21.17
N ASN A 240 9.69 12.62 -21.73
CA ASN A 240 9.30 13.18 -23.02
C ASN A 240 9.31 14.70 -22.99
N ILE A 241 8.74 15.35 -21.97
CA ILE A 241 8.79 16.82 -21.82
C ILE A 241 10.24 17.32 -21.87
N LEU A 242 11.12 16.72 -21.07
CA LEU A 242 12.52 17.13 -20.97
C LEU A 242 13.26 16.96 -22.31
N THR A 243 13.00 15.86 -23.03
CA THR A 243 13.61 15.63 -24.35
C THR A 243 13.05 16.52 -25.46
N THR A 244 11.79 16.94 -25.38
CA THR A 244 11.16 17.84 -26.38
C THR A 244 11.54 19.31 -26.22
N HIS A 245 12.06 19.70 -25.05
CA HIS A 245 12.49 21.07 -24.74
C HIS A 245 14.02 21.24 -24.64
N SER A 246 14.79 20.18 -24.91
CA SER A 246 16.27 20.18 -25.03
C SER A 246 16.70 20.36 -26.48
#